data_AF-A0A366ELB6-F1
#
_entry.id   AF-A0A366ELB6-F1
#
_cell.length_a   1.000
_cell.length_b   1.000
_cell.length_c   1.000
_cell.angle_alpha   90.00
_cell.angle_beta   90.00
_cell.angle_gamma   90.00
#
_symmetry.space_group_name_H-M   'P 1'
#
loop_
_entity.id
_entity.type
_entity.pdbx_description
1 polymer ?
#
loop_
_entity_poly.entity_id
_entity_poly.type
_entity_poly.pdbx_seq_one_letter_code
_entity_poly.pdbx_strand_id
1 'polypeptide(L)' 'MTTSSRKTFAVIIERNGQELARDILHGDGGADARSKLMQLVRQHEIDPFDEPIHCRIEELSE' A
#
# COMPACT_ATOMS: atom_id res chain seq x y z
N MET A 1 29.38 -7.81 3.45
CA MET A 1 28.69 -6.93 2.48
C MET A 1 27.26 -7.45 2.39
N THR A 2 26.36 -6.96 3.24
CA THR A 2 24.93 -7.34 3.15
C THR A 2 24.34 -6.55 2.00
N THR A 3 24.06 -7.20 0.88
CA THR A 3 23.22 -6.66 -0.19
C THR A 3 21.86 -6.35 0.43
N SER A 4 21.67 -5.10 0.87
CA SER A 4 20.35 -4.58 1.22
C SER A 4 19.58 -4.47 -0.09
N SER A 5 18.92 -5.56 -0.46
CA SER A 5 17.94 -5.57 -1.54
C SER A 5 16.75 -4.75 -1.04
N ARG A 6 16.79 -3.43 -1.24
CA ARG A 6 15.63 -2.58 -1.00
C ARG A 6 14.52 -3.09 -1.90
N LYS A 7 13.56 -3.79 -1.32
CA LYS A 7 12.35 -4.16 -2.03
C LYS A 7 11.46 -2.93 -2.11
N THR A 8 10.99 -2.66 -3.31
CA THR A 8 10.00 -1.61 -3.54
C THR A 8 8.64 -2.28 -3.51
N PHE A 9 7.69 -1.71 -2.80
CA PHE A 9 6.33 -2.22 -2.72
C PHE A 9 5.35 -1.11 -3.10
N ALA A 10 4.32 -1.44 -3.87
CA ALA A 10 3.15 -0.60 -4.03
C ALA A 10 2.07 -1.05 -3.06
N VAL A 11 1.55 -0.12 -2.26
CA VAL A 11 0.34 -0.32 -1.46
C VAL A 11 -0.80 0.31 -2.22
N ILE A 12 -1.81 -0.50 -2.56
CA ILE A 12 -2.93 -0.09 -3.40
C ILE A 12 -4.24 -0.34 -2.64
N ILE A 13 -5.09 0.67 -2.60
CA ILE A 13 -6.47 0.58 -2.13
C ILE A 13 -7.37 0.64 -3.36
N GLU A 14 -8.24 -0.35 -3.50
CA GLU A 14 -9.18 -0.45 -4.62
C GLU A 14 -10.61 -0.69 -4.13
N ARG A 15 -11.59 -0.31 -4.95
CA ARG A 15 -13.02 -0.52 -4.72
C ARG A 15 -13.66 -0.91 -6.04
N ASN A 16 -14.35 -2.04 -6.08
CA ASN A 16 -14.99 -2.56 -7.30
C ASN A 16 -14.05 -2.64 -8.52
N GLY A 17 -12.76 -2.93 -8.30
CA GLY A 17 -11.74 -3.00 -9.35
C GLY A 17 -11.17 -1.65 -9.80
N GLN A 18 -11.60 -0.54 -9.18
CA GLN A 18 -11.05 0.80 -9.41
C GLN A 18 -10.03 1.15 -8.33
N GLU A 19 -8.83 1.57 -8.73
CA GLU A 19 -7.82 2.09 -7.81
C GLU A 19 -8.29 3.43 -7.23
N LEU A 20 -8.38 3.50 -5.90
CA LEU A 20 -8.73 4.70 -5.15
C LEU A 20 -7.49 5.46 -4.67
N ALA A 21 -6.46 4.71 -4.27
CA ALA A 21 -5.23 5.27 -3.75
C ALA A 21 -4.06 4.30 -3.95
N ARG A 22 -2.87 4.87 -4.18
CA ARG A 22 -1.63 4.12 -4.31
C ARG A 22 -0.48 4.90 -3.68
N ASP A 23 0.37 4.20 -2.93
CA ASP A 23 1.65 4.75 -2.45
C ASP A 23 2.77 3.74 -2.68
N ILE A 24 3.99 4.25 -2.85
CA ILE A 24 5.20 3.44 -3.06
C ILE A 24 6.05 3.46 -1.80
N LEU A 25 6.36 2.27 -1.32
CA LEU A 25 7.23 2.03 -0.18
C LEU A 25 8.57 1.51 -0.63
N HIS A 26 9.60 2.11 -0.04
CA HIS A 26 10.98 1.64 -0.15
C HIS A 26 11.42 1.28 1.26
N GLY A 27 11.56 -0.02 1.56
CA GLY A 27 11.86 -0.45 2.93
C GLY A 27 12.00 -1.97 3.08
N ASP A 28 12.48 -2.38 4.25
CA ASP A 28 12.91 -3.77 4.55
C ASP A 28 11.79 -4.66 5.14
N GLY A 29 10.50 -4.28 5.14
CA GLY A 29 9.47 -5.18 5.66
C GLY A 29 8.00 -4.74 5.61
N GLY A 30 7.10 -5.72 5.81
CA GLY A 30 5.64 -5.56 5.71
C GLY A 30 4.97 -4.73 6.83
N ALA A 31 5.69 -4.38 7.90
CA ALA A 31 5.17 -3.51 8.96
C ALA A 31 4.96 -2.07 8.47
N ASP A 32 5.81 -1.60 7.56
CA ASP A 32 5.71 -0.27 6.95
C ASP A 32 4.50 -0.20 6.00
N ALA A 33 4.18 -1.30 5.32
CA ALA A 33 3.05 -1.40 4.40
C ALA A 33 1.69 -1.22 5.09
N ARG A 34 1.49 -1.84 6.26
CA ARG A 34 0.24 -1.69 7.01
C ARG A 34 0.05 -0.28 7.57
N SER A 35 1.11 0.33 8.09
CA SER A 35 1.07 1.70 8.61
C SER A 35 0.74 2.70 7.50
N LYS A 36 1.31 2.48 6.31
CA LYS A 36 1.02 3.28 5.12
C LYS A 36 -0.37 3.09 4.55
N LEU A 37 -0.92 1.89 4.64
CA LEU A 37 -2.30 1.65 4.24
C LEU A 37 -3.29 2.50 5.06
N MET A 38 -3.10 2.55 6.38
CA MET A 38 -3.88 3.44 7.26
C MET A 38 -3.69 4.92 6.90
N GLN A 39 -2.47 5.33 6.53
CA GLN A 39 -2.22 6.69 6.06
C GLN A 39 -2.92 6.99 4.74
N LEU A 40 -2.93 6.06 3.78
CA LEU A 40 -3.61 6.21 2.50
C LEU A 40 -5.12 6.36 2.68
N VAL A 41 -5.75 5.49 3.49
CA VAL A 41 -7.17 5.60 3.83
C VAL A 41 -7.49 7.00 4.37
N ARG A 42 -6.66 7.50 5.28
CA ARG A 42 -6.85 8.82 5.90
C ARG A 42 -6.57 9.97 4.93
N GLN A 43 -5.55 9.88 4.09
CA GLN A 43 -5.16 10.93 3.14
C GLN A 43 -6.18 11.10 2.02
N HIS A 44 -6.76 10.00 1.56
CA HIS A 44 -7.73 9.99 0.47
C HIS A 44 -9.18 10.06 0.98
N GLU A 45 -9.37 10.31 2.28
CA GLU A 45 -10.70 10.37 2.94
C GLU A 45 -11.58 9.16 2.59
N ILE A 46 -10.97 8.00 2.46
CA ILE A 46 -11.65 6.76 2.12
C ILE A 46 -12.39 6.29 3.37
N ASP A 47 -13.70 6.22 3.30
CA ASP A 47 -14.50 5.58 4.34
C ASP A 47 -14.52 4.05 4.10
N PRO A 48 -13.87 3.24 4.95
CA PRO A 48 -13.89 1.78 4.83
C PRO A 48 -15.22 1.17 5.26
N PHE A 49 -16.12 1.94 5.89
CA PHE A 49 -17.43 1.48 6.36
C PHE A 49 -18.56 1.80 5.38
N ASP A 50 -18.36 2.76 4.48
CA ASP A 50 -19.34 3.14 3.45
C ASP A 50 -19.49 2.03 2.38
N GLU A 51 -18.37 1.55 1.84
CA GLU A 51 -18.35 0.43 0.90
C GLU A 51 -17.06 -0.39 1.05
N PRO A 52 -17.09 -1.73 0.90
CA PRO A 52 -15.92 -2.58 1.08
C PRO A 52 -14.75 -2.13 0.20
N ILE A 53 -13.61 -1.89 0.83
CA ILE A 53 -12.35 -1.60 0.15
C ILE A 53 -11.46 -2.84 0.16
N HIS A 54 -10.78 -3.07 -0.94
CA HIS A 54 -9.76 -4.10 -1.07
C HIS A 54 -8.38 -3.46 -1.00
N CYS A 55 -7.48 -4.17 -0.33
CA CYS A 55 -6.14 -3.71 -0.02
C CYS A 55 -5.17 -4.73 -0.58
N ARG A 56 -4.31 -4.31 -1.51
CA ARG A 56 -3.28 -5.18 -2.09
C ARG A 56 -1.91 -4.54 -1.98
N ILE A 57 -0.92 -5.38 -1.73
CA ILE A 57 0.50 -5.00 -1.70
C ILE A 57 1.17 -5.74 -2.86
N GLU A 58 1.74 -4.99 -3.79
CA GLU A 58 2.48 -5.53 -4.92
C GLU A 58 3.98 -5.27 -4.71
N GLU A 59 4.81 -6.30 -4.82
CA GLU A 59 6.27 -6.11 -4.89
C GLU A 59 6.61 -5.60 -6.29
N LEU A 60 7.19 -4.39 -6.36
CA LEU A 60 7.70 -3.80 -7.58
C LEU A 60 9.14 -4.29 -7.77
N SER A 61 9.33 -5.21 -8.70
CA SER A 61 10.66 -5.56 -9.21
C SER A 61 11.23 -4.37 -9.99
N GLU A 62 12.51 -4.07 -9.80
CA GLU A 62 13.27 -3.07 -10.59
C GLU A 62 13.21 -3.37 -12.10
#